data_AF-A0A7V6BYF8-F1
#
_entry.id   AF-A0A7V6BYF8-F1
#
_cell.length_a   1.000
_cell.length_b   1.000
_cell.length_c   1.000
_cell.angle_alpha   90.00
_cell.angle_beta   90.00
_cell.angle_gamma   90.00
#
_symmetry.space_group_name_H-M   'P 1'
#
loop_
_entity.id
_entity.type
_entity.pdbx_description
1 polymer ?
#
loop_
_entity_poly.entity_id
_entity_poly.type
_entity_poly.pdbx_seq_one_letter_code
_entity_poly.pdbx_strand_id
1 'polypeptide(L)'
;MTRKEWQAIERARKLLGLGERATAAEMKKAYRRLSKQYHPDTRDKAAGGDREMMYRLTEAYNLLMRYCEAYRFPLVPPEDHIYDAEDWWLDRFGQDPLWGRRH
;
A
#
# COMPACT_ATOMS: atom_id res chain seq x y z
N MET A 1 4.38 11.06 -13.21
CA MET A 1 4.75 11.74 -11.96
C MET A 1 5.93 12.66 -12.17
N THR A 2 5.92 13.84 -11.57
CA THR A 2 7.00 14.84 -11.61
C THR A 2 7.93 14.70 -10.39
N ARG A 3 9.13 15.29 -10.47
CA ARG A 3 10.08 15.34 -9.33
C ARG A 3 9.47 15.97 -8.07
N LYS A 4 8.59 16.95 -8.23
CA LYS A 4 7.90 17.63 -7.11
C LYS A 4 6.93 16.68 -6.39
N GLU A 5 6.21 15.85 -7.13
CA GLU A 5 5.27 14.88 -6.55
C GLU A 5 6.01 13.81 -5.72
N TRP A 6 7.14 13.31 -6.23
CA TRP A 6 7.98 12.38 -5.47
C TRP A 6 8.51 12.99 -4.17
N GLN A 7 8.92 14.26 -4.19
CA GLN A 7 9.33 14.96 -2.98
C GLN A 7 8.17 15.13 -1.98
N ALA A 8 6.95 15.38 -2.47
CA ALA A 8 5.76 15.50 -1.63
C ALA A 8 5.42 14.15 -0.96
N ILE A 9 5.50 13.05 -1.71
CA ILE A 9 5.30 11.68 -1.17
C ILE A 9 6.36 11.36 -0.10
N GLU A 10 7.63 11.67 -0.36
CA GLU A 10 8.72 11.42 0.60
C GLU A 10 8.54 12.23 1.90
N ARG A 11 8.10 13.48 1.79
CA ARG A 11 7.75 14.31 2.97
C ARG A 11 6.55 13.73 3.72
N ALA A 12 5.49 13.32 3.01
CA ALA A 12 4.31 12.72 3.61
C ALA A 12 4.63 11.40 4.34
N ARG A 13 5.47 10.55 3.73
CA ARG A 13 5.99 9.30 4.31
C ARG A 13 6.73 9.57 5.62
N LYS A 14 7.66 10.53 5.62
CA LYS A 14 8.40 10.93 6.81
C LYS A 14 7.51 11.52 7.89
N LEU A 15 6.52 12.34 7.51
CA LEU A 15 5.57 12.95 8.44
C LEU A 15 4.72 11.91 9.16
N LEU A 16 4.26 10.88 8.45
CA LEU A 16 3.48 9.79 9.02
C LEU A 16 4.35 8.73 9.72
N GLY A 17 5.68 8.83 9.61
CA GLY A 17 6.63 7.88 10.20
C GLY A 17 6.58 6.50 9.53
N LEU A 18 6.38 6.46 8.22
CA LEU A 18 6.30 5.23 7.43
C LEU A 18 7.68 4.85 6.86
N GLY A 19 7.93 3.55 6.69
CA GLY A 19 9.11 3.03 5.99
C GLY A 19 9.05 3.30 4.48
N GLU A 20 10.05 2.83 3.72
CA GLU A 20 10.10 2.97 2.25
C GLU A 20 8.92 2.29 1.54
N ARG A 21 8.35 1.27 2.18
CA ARG A 21 7.16 0.54 1.72
C ARG A 21 6.14 0.56 2.84
N ALA A 22 4.89 0.86 2.48
CA ALA A 22 3.77 0.84 3.41
C ALA A 22 2.50 0.45 2.64
N THR A 23 1.64 -0.31 3.30
CA THR A 23 0.29 -0.64 2.83
C THR A 23 -0.70 0.47 3.18
N ALA A 24 -1.84 0.51 2.48
CA ALA A 24 -2.92 1.46 2.81
C ALA A 24 -3.43 1.29 4.26
N ALA A 25 -3.38 0.06 4.79
CA ALA A 25 -3.72 -0.23 6.19
C ALA A 25 -2.72 0.41 7.18
N GLU A 26 -1.42 0.33 6.89
CA GLU A 26 -0.37 0.96 7.71
C GLU A 26 -0.45 2.48 7.66
N MET A 27 -0.70 3.06 6.49
CA MET A 27 -0.94 4.50 6.33
C MET A 27 -2.11 4.97 7.20
N LYS A 28 -3.25 4.25 7.15
CA LYS A 28 -4.43 4.54 7.99
C LYS A 28 -4.11 4.41 9.49
N LYS A 29 -3.36 3.38 9.89
CA LYS A 29 -2.97 3.15 11.28
C LYS A 29 -2.06 4.27 11.80
N ALA A 30 -1.06 4.66 11.02
CA ALA A 30 -0.14 5.75 11.34
C ALA A 30 -0.87 7.08 11.49
N TYR A 31 -1.77 7.41 10.54
CA TYR A 31 -2.62 8.59 10.62
C TYR A 31 -3.48 8.59 11.90
N ARG A 32 -4.22 7.52 12.17
CA ARG A 32 -5.05 7.41 13.38
C ARG A 32 -4.25 7.59 14.68
N ARG A 33 -3.03 7.05 14.75
CA ARG A 33 -2.13 7.22 15.90
C ARG A 33 -1.75 8.68 16.09
N LEU A 34 -1.30 9.34 15.02
CA LEU A 34 -0.85 10.74 15.07
C LEU A 34 -2.03 11.70 15.29
N SER A 35 -3.19 11.48 14.67
CA SER A 35 -4.40 12.26 14.90
C SER A 35 -4.84 12.22 16.36
N LYS A 36 -4.74 11.07 17.04
CA LYS A 36 -5.02 10.98 18.49
C LYS A 36 -4.02 11.75 19.34
N GLN A 37 -2.74 11.78 18.93
CA GLN A 37 -1.68 12.47 19.65
C GLN A 37 -1.78 14.00 19.54
N TYR A 38 -2.15 14.49 18.36
CA TYR A 38 -2.28 15.93 18.06
C TYR A 38 -3.74 16.42 18.12
N HIS A 39 -4.67 15.62 18.65
CA HIS A 39 -6.08 16.03 18.69
C HIS A 39 -6.25 17.24 19.62
N PRO A 40 -6.95 18.30 19.19
CA PRO A 40 -7.10 19.54 19.96
C PRO A 40 -7.91 19.38 21.26
N ASP A 41 -8.65 18.27 21.45
CA ASP A 41 -9.30 17.97 22.74
C ASP A 41 -8.38 17.33 23.78
N THR A 42 -7.26 16.74 23.37
CA THR A 42 -6.35 16.02 24.29
C THR A 42 -5.23 16.87 24.85
N ARG A 43 -4.98 18.06 24.29
CA ARG A 43 -3.99 19.01 24.81
C ARG A 43 -4.66 20.37 25.03
N ASP A 44 -4.30 21.01 26.14
CA ASP A 44 -4.74 22.35 26.47
C ASP A 44 -4.56 23.30 25.27
N LYS A 45 -5.63 24.03 24.95
CA LYS A 45 -5.80 24.93 23.79
C LYS A 45 -4.74 26.03 23.62
N ALA A 46 -3.75 26.10 24.51
CA ALA A 46 -2.67 27.06 24.52
C ALA A 46 -1.61 26.82 23.42
N ALA A 47 -1.55 25.62 22.83
CA ALA A 47 -0.59 25.30 21.78
C ALA A 47 -1.21 25.39 20.38
N GLY A 48 -1.29 26.59 19.80
CA GLY A 48 -1.75 26.81 18.43
C GLY A 48 -1.06 25.97 17.34
N GLY A 49 0.10 25.37 17.65
CA GLY A 49 0.83 24.46 16.76
C GLY A 49 0.15 23.11 16.50
N ASP A 50 -0.76 22.66 17.36
CA ASP A 50 -1.39 21.32 17.22
C ASP A 50 -2.39 21.27 16.05
N ARG A 51 -3.08 22.39 15.78
CA ARG A 51 -4.04 22.49 14.67
C ARG A 51 -3.35 22.47 13.31
N GLU A 52 -2.22 23.18 13.19
CA GLU A 52 -1.42 23.20 11.97
C GLU A 52 -0.79 21.82 11.69
N MET A 53 -0.32 21.13 12.72
CA MET A 53 0.18 19.76 12.55
C MET A 53 -0.93 18.81 12.08
N MET A 54 -2.12 18.91 12.66
CA MET A 54 -3.25 18.05 12.25
C MET A 54 -3.65 18.28 10.79
N TYR A 55 -3.58 19.53 10.32
CA TYR A 55 -3.78 19.85 8.90
C TYR A 55 -2.73 19.18 8.02
N ARG A 56 -1.43 19.33 8.36
CA ARG A 56 -0.33 18.70 7.63
C ARG A 56 -0.43 17.17 7.60
N LEU A 57 -0.85 16.52 8.69
CA LEU A 57 -1.08 15.07 8.73
C LEU A 57 -2.19 14.65 7.78
N THR A 58 -3.28 15.41 7.75
CA THR A 58 -4.44 15.12 6.91
C THR A 58 -4.09 15.29 5.44
N GLU A 59 -3.35 16.34 5.08
CA GLU A 59 -2.86 16.56 3.72
C GLU A 59 -1.91 15.44 3.27
N ALA A 60 -0.94 15.06 4.12
CA ALA A 60 -0.02 13.96 3.85
C ALA A 60 -0.75 12.63 3.65
N TYR A 61 -1.71 12.30 4.51
CA TYR A 61 -2.53 11.10 4.39
C TYR A 61 -3.33 11.09 3.09
N ASN A 62 -3.99 12.19 2.74
CA ASN A 62 -4.76 12.30 1.51
C ASN A 62 -3.89 12.16 0.26
N LEU A 63 -2.69 12.74 0.26
CA LEU A 63 -1.73 12.60 -0.84
C LEU A 63 -1.34 11.14 -1.06
N LEU A 64 -0.97 10.43 0.01
CA LEU A 64 -0.56 9.02 -0.09
C LEU A 64 -1.73 8.13 -0.53
N MET A 65 -2.94 8.36 -0.01
CA MET A 65 -4.14 7.62 -0.41
C MET A 65 -4.45 7.83 -1.89
N ARG A 66 -4.41 9.08 -2.39
CA ARG A 66 -4.58 9.36 -3.83
C ARG A 66 -3.54 8.65 -4.68
N TYR A 67 -2.29 8.62 -4.22
CA TYR A 67 -1.22 7.90 -4.92
C TYR A 67 -1.50 6.39 -5.00
N CYS A 68 -1.96 5.78 -3.91
CA CYS A 68 -2.34 4.37 -3.89
C CYS A 68 -3.59 4.06 -4.71
N GLU A 69 -4.61 4.92 -4.66
CA GLU A 69 -5.87 4.76 -5.40
C GLU A 69 -5.70 4.97 -6.91
N ALA A 70 -4.73 5.77 -7.33
CA ALA A 70 -4.40 5.96 -8.74
C ALA A 70 -3.78 4.71 -9.38
N TYR A 71 -3.28 3.76 -8.57
CA TYR A 71 -2.69 2.53 -9.08
C TYR A 71 -3.77 1.52 -9.48
N ARG A 72 -3.87 1.24 -10.78
CA ARG A 72 -4.76 0.21 -11.30
C ARG A 72 -4.11 -1.16 -11.14
N PHE A 73 -4.70 -2.00 -10.31
CA PHE A 73 -4.29 -3.38 -10.17
C PHE A 73 -4.77 -4.20 -11.38
N PRO A 74 -3.90 -5.05 -11.97
CA PRO A 74 -4.37 -6.04 -12.94
C PRO A 74 -5.34 -6.99 -12.22
N LEU A 75 -6.58 -7.08 -12.73
CA LEU A 75 -7.60 -8.01 -12.22
C LEU A 75 -7.60 -9.35 -12.98
N VAL A 76 -6.80 -9.42 -14.03
CA VAL A 76 -6.53 -10.64 -14.78
C VAL A 76 -5.09 -11.04 -14.50
N PRO A 77 -4.84 -12.35 -14.27
CA PRO A 77 -3.48 -12.83 -14.17
C PRO A 77 -2.72 -12.47 -15.46
N PRO A 78 -1.43 -12.10 -15.37
CA PRO A 78 -0.60 -12.03 -16.56
C PRO A 78 -0.65 -13.37 -17.29
N GLU A 79 -0.71 -13.33 -18.63
CA GLU A 79 -0.87 -14.50 -19.50
C GLU A 79 0.14 -15.63 -19.19
N ASP A 80 1.31 -15.27 -18.65
CA ASP A 80 2.39 -16.20 -18.30
C ASP A 80 2.29 -16.84 -16.90
N HIS A 81 1.23 -16.56 -16.12
CA HIS A 81 1.12 -16.95 -14.70
C HIS A 81 -0.17 -17.67 -14.33
N ILE A 82 -0.75 -18.45 -15.25
CA ILE A 82 -1.80 -19.41 -14.91
C ILE A 82 -1.32 -20.80 -15.30
N TYR A 83 -0.58 -21.42 -14.42
CA TYR A 83 -0.68 -22.87 -14.26
C TYR A 83 -1.01 -23.11 -12.81
N ASP A 84 -2.16 -23.74 -12.57
CA ASP A 84 -2.33 -24.51 -11.34
C ASP A 84 -1.13 -25.46 -11.21
N ALA A 85 -0.68 -25.75 -10.00
CA ALA A 85 0.45 -26.66 -9.80
C ALA A 85 0.17 -28.02 -10.49
N GLU A 86 -1.10 -28.40 -10.58
CA GLU A 86 -1.58 -29.55 -11.35
C GLU A 86 -1.45 -29.35 -12.87
N ASP A 87 -1.84 -28.21 -13.43
CA ASP A 87 -1.75 -27.95 -14.88
C ASP A 87 -0.30 -27.89 -15.37
N TRP A 88 0.61 -27.29 -14.60
CA TRP A 88 2.04 -27.27 -14.92
C TRP A 88 2.62 -28.70 -14.89
N TRP A 89 2.23 -29.49 -13.90
CA TRP A 89 2.68 -30.87 -13.77
C TRP A 89 2.13 -31.75 -14.90
N LEU A 90 0.86 -31.55 -15.28
CA LEU A 90 0.19 -32.31 -16.34
C LEU A 90 0.71 -31.94 -17.74
N ASP A 91 1.00 -30.67 -18.01
CA ASP A 91 1.63 -30.23 -19.27
C ASP A 91 3.06 -30.78 -19.40
N ARG A 92 3.84 -30.73 -18.30
CA ARG A 92 5.25 -31.13 -18.30
C ARG A 92 5.46 -32.65 -18.26
N PHE A 93 4.61 -33.40 -17.56
CA PHE A 93 4.80 -34.83 -17.27
C PHE A 93 3.59 -35.72 -17.59
N GLY A 94 2.43 -35.17 -17.97
CA GLY A 94 1.22 -35.96 -18.23
C GLY A 94 1.28 -36.85 -19.47
N GLN A 95 2.22 -36.57 -20.40
CA GLN A 95 2.50 -37.43 -21.56
C GLN A 95 3.63 -38.46 -21.33
N ASP A 96 4.19 -38.54 -20.12
CA ASP A 96 5.23 -39.54 -19.82
C ASP A 96 4.62 -40.95 -19.71
N PRO A 97 5.05 -41.93 -20.54
CA PRO A 97 4.56 -43.31 -20.50
C PRO A 97 4.78 -44.03 -19.16
N LEU A 98 5.61 -43.50 -18.27
CA LEU A 98 5.84 -44.06 -16.93
C LEU A 98 4.65 -43.81 -15.98
N TRP A 99 3.81 -42.80 -16.24
CA TRP A 99 2.69 -42.42 -15.39
C TRP A 99 1.33 -42.36 -16.13
N GLY A 100 1.33 -42.44 -17.47
CA GLY A 100 0.13 -42.60 -18.29
C GLY A 100 -0.42 -44.03 -18.23
N ARG A 101 -1.69 -44.19 -17.85
CA ARG A 101 -2.39 -45.49 -17.77
C ARG A 101 -2.15 -46.36 -19.01
N ARG A 102 -1.51 -47.52 -18.82
CA ARG A 102 -1.53 -48.63 -19.78
C ARG A 102 -2.96 -49.11 -19.92
N HIS A 103 -3.50 -48.99 -21.13
CA HIS A 103 -4.76 -49.63 -21.53
C HIS A 103 -4.49 -51.03 -22.09
#